data_AF-A0A820D4W7-F1
#
_entry.id   AF-A0A820D4W7-F1
#
_cell.length_a   1.000
_cell.length_b   1.000
_cell.length_c   1.000
_cell.angle_alpha   90.00
_cell.angle_beta   90.00
_cell.angle_gamma   90.00
#
_symmetry.space_group_name_H-M   'P 1'
#
loop_
_entity.id
_entity.type
_entity.pdbx_description
1 polymer ?
#
loop_
_entity_poly.entity_id
_entity_poly.type
_entity_poly.pdbx_seq_one_letter_code
_entity_poly.pdbx_strand_id
1 'polypeptide(L)'
;MEAHNIVPTNRIVTISNLTPSLFDQLHREHGETLSCPCSTITIPYSTFVTNMVSFHPVCSSVFVSREWIEGFYLPAANSYLLADFRTTAFSQFELLAALCSISNDIVSKALLDIQNNQLVTVELFEEKDIQLQVKAMVELVNATAYVQVTTFLQLVQMMYRSNTLVSAFGTNAVVQIGFFAVFITSTYHVDPNNNGQLEVYALSCTETIMVTPAVFYAQPLDTNVVDHTYYPVYYIAGSSYTDISASVDGFFGGCFPLDSVLASTLDCLYNLQCLEMLFDYFPALNQV
;
A
#
# COMPACT_ATOMS: atom_id res chain seq x y z
N MET A 1 -79.77 27.99 -10.13
CA MET A 1 -78.73 26.96 -9.93
C MET A 1 -77.40 27.68 -9.96
N GLU A 2 -76.98 28.21 -8.82
CA GLU A 2 -75.66 28.84 -8.67
C GLU A 2 -74.67 27.76 -8.25
N ALA A 3 -73.70 27.50 -9.12
CA ALA A 3 -72.56 26.66 -8.80
C ALA A 3 -71.62 27.49 -7.90
N HIS A 4 -71.58 27.16 -6.61
CA HIS A 4 -70.57 27.70 -5.72
C HIS A 4 -69.20 27.21 -6.15
N ASN A 5 -68.42 28.11 -6.73
CA ASN A 5 -66.99 27.96 -6.91
C ASN A 5 -66.34 27.94 -5.52
N ILE A 6 -66.01 26.75 -5.03
CA ILE A 6 -65.20 26.58 -3.83
C ILE A 6 -63.76 26.90 -4.24
N VAL A 7 -63.31 28.12 -3.94
CA VAL A 7 -61.89 28.48 -4.05
C VAL A 7 -61.17 27.85 -2.86
N PRO A 8 -60.20 26.95 -3.06
CA PRO A 8 -59.45 26.36 -1.96
C PRO A 8 -58.70 27.49 -1.22
N THR A 9 -58.98 27.65 0.06
CA THR A 9 -58.28 28.63 0.91
C THR A 9 -57.06 27.94 1.51
N ASN A 10 -55.87 28.25 1.00
CA ASN A 10 -54.63 27.73 1.59
C ASN A 10 -54.40 28.41 2.95
N ARG A 11 -54.34 27.61 4.03
CA ARG A 11 -54.08 28.07 5.40
C ARG A 11 -52.64 27.78 5.76
N ILE A 12 -51.87 28.81 6.12
CA ILE A 12 -50.51 28.67 6.63
C ILE A 12 -50.56 28.46 8.15
N VAL A 13 -49.90 27.41 8.63
CA VAL A 13 -49.77 27.09 10.06
C VAL A 13 -48.30 27.09 10.42
N THR A 14 -47.90 27.90 11.40
CA THR A 14 -46.51 28.01 11.85
C THR A 14 -46.29 27.21 13.13
N ILE A 15 -45.27 26.36 13.13
CA ILE A 15 -44.88 25.51 14.27
C ILE A 15 -43.44 25.90 14.66
N SER A 16 -43.23 26.24 15.93
CA SER A 16 -41.95 26.81 16.41
C SER A 16 -41.08 25.85 17.23
N ASN A 17 -41.61 24.69 17.66
CA ASN A 17 -40.86 23.69 18.40
C ASN A 17 -40.94 22.34 17.67
N LEU A 18 -40.01 22.14 16.74
CA LEU A 18 -39.98 20.96 15.88
C LEU A 18 -39.12 19.87 16.56
N THR A 19 -39.72 18.71 16.83
CA THR A 19 -38.97 17.50 17.21
C THR A 19 -38.72 16.63 15.98
N PRO A 20 -37.68 15.78 15.96
CA PRO A 20 -37.41 14.89 14.82
C PRO A 20 -38.64 14.04 14.42
N SER A 21 -39.33 13.45 15.40
CA SER A 21 -40.53 12.65 15.16
C SER A 21 -41.70 13.45 14.59
N LEU A 22 -41.86 14.72 15.00
CA LEU A 22 -42.91 15.60 14.49
C LEU A 22 -42.59 16.06 13.07
N PHE A 23 -41.32 16.34 12.77
CA PHE A 23 -40.87 16.63 11.41
C PHE A 23 -41.16 15.45 10.48
N ASP A 24 -40.75 14.23 10.86
CA ASP A 24 -41.00 13.03 10.05
C ASP A 24 -42.49 12.80 9.78
N GLN A 25 -43.34 13.07 10.78
CA GLN A 25 -44.79 12.99 10.60
C GLN A 25 -45.30 14.03 9.61
N LEU A 26 -44.96 15.31 9.81
CA LEU A 26 -45.40 16.40 8.96
C LEU A 26 -44.88 16.24 7.52
N HIS A 27 -43.65 15.76 7.36
CA HIS A 27 -43.07 15.52 6.05
C HIS A 27 -43.81 14.38 5.32
N ARG A 28 -44.21 13.32 6.03
CA ARG A 28 -45.06 12.25 5.46
C ARG A 28 -46.46 12.73 5.07
N GLU A 29 -47.05 13.63 5.85
CA GLU A 29 -48.42 14.12 5.65
C GLU A 29 -48.52 15.23 4.60
N HIS A 30 -47.48 16.08 4.48
CA HIS A 30 -47.52 17.31 3.69
C HIS A 30 -46.45 17.41 2.60
N GLY A 31 -45.43 16.55 2.62
CA GLY A 31 -44.40 16.42 1.57
C GLY A 31 -43.86 17.77 1.07
N GLU A 32 -44.04 18.03 -0.23
CA GLU A 32 -43.55 19.24 -0.92
C GLU A 32 -44.21 20.55 -0.47
N THR A 33 -45.35 20.50 0.24
CA THR A 33 -46.02 21.71 0.74
C THR A 33 -45.50 22.16 2.11
N LEU A 34 -44.68 21.32 2.76
CA LEU A 34 -44.04 21.65 4.02
C LEU A 34 -42.76 22.47 3.76
N SER A 35 -42.66 23.66 4.33
CA SER A 35 -41.42 24.46 4.37
C SER A 35 -40.92 24.53 5.81
N CYS A 36 -39.67 24.12 6.00
CA CYS A 36 -38.95 24.07 7.26
C CYS A 36 -37.64 24.84 7.11
N PRO A 37 -37.67 26.18 7.06
CA PRO A 37 -36.48 26.98 6.85
C PRO A 37 -35.52 26.87 8.04
N CYS A 38 -34.24 26.67 7.74
CA CYS A 38 -33.20 26.57 8.75
C CYS A 38 -32.81 27.94 9.30
N SER A 39 -32.63 28.06 10.62
CA SER A 39 -32.06 29.26 11.25
C SER A 39 -30.56 29.40 11.00
N THR A 40 -29.88 28.26 10.79
CA THR A 40 -28.46 28.16 10.47
C THR A 40 -28.29 27.48 9.13
N ILE A 41 -27.71 28.18 8.16
CA ILE A 41 -27.60 27.68 6.78
C ILE A 41 -26.35 26.85 6.53
N THR A 42 -25.42 26.80 7.49
CA THR A 42 -24.12 26.15 7.35
C THR A 42 -23.77 25.41 8.62
N ILE A 43 -23.62 24.09 8.52
CA ILE A 43 -23.30 23.21 9.66
C ILE A 43 -22.03 22.43 9.32
N PRO A 44 -20.93 22.59 10.08
CA PRO A 44 -19.70 21.83 9.85
C PRO A 44 -19.92 20.33 10.03
N TYR A 45 -19.38 19.50 9.14
CA TYR A 45 -19.48 18.04 9.21
C TYR A 45 -18.88 17.50 10.51
N SER A 46 -17.83 18.14 11.03
CA SER A 46 -17.23 17.79 12.33
C SER A 46 -18.19 17.77 13.53
N THR A 47 -19.38 18.38 13.39
CA THR A 47 -20.40 18.37 14.45
C THR A 47 -21.26 17.10 14.48
N PHE A 48 -21.36 16.35 13.37
CA PHE A 48 -22.24 15.19 13.25
C PHE A 48 -21.61 13.97 12.54
N VAL A 49 -20.42 14.11 11.97
CA VAL A 49 -19.66 13.02 11.34
C VAL A 49 -18.47 12.65 12.21
N THR A 50 -18.37 11.38 12.59
CA THR A 50 -17.19 10.81 13.27
C THR A 50 -16.54 9.78 12.36
N ASN A 51 -15.23 9.90 12.16
CA ASN A 51 -14.45 8.97 11.34
C ASN A 51 -13.53 8.12 12.21
N MET A 52 -13.42 6.83 11.88
CA MET A 52 -12.44 5.92 12.47
C MET A 52 -11.61 5.31 11.36
N VAL A 53 -10.29 5.40 11.48
CA VAL A 53 -9.33 4.84 10.53
C VAL A 53 -8.42 3.86 11.25
N SER A 54 -8.19 2.72 10.63
CA SER A 54 -7.20 1.74 11.06
C SER A 54 -6.17 1.53 9.96
N PHE A 55 -4.91 1.79 10.27
CA PHE A 55 -3.80 1.43 9.39
C PHE A 55 -3.38 -0.02 9.63
N HIS A 56 -2.62 -0.57 8.68
CA HIS A 56 -2.02 -1.88 8.88
C HIS A 56 -1.09 -1.86 10.11
N PRO A 57 -1.13 -2.86 11.01
CA PRO A 57 -0.37 -2.85 12.26
C PRO A 57 1.14 -2.61 12.08
N VAL A 58 1.69 -3.07 10.96
CA VAL A 58 3.10 -2.87 10.59
C VAL A 58 3.51 -1.40 10.58
N CYS A 59 2.62 -0.50 10.15
CA CYS A 59 2.89 0.93 10.02
C CYS A 59 3.02 1.67 11.36
N SER A 60 2.62 1.03 12.46
CA SER A 60 2.78 1.53 13.83
C SER A 60 3.76 0.69 14.66
N SER A 61 4.44 -0.27 14.01
CA SER A 61 5.34 -1.20 14.67
C SER A 61 6.80 -0.75 14.57
N VAL A 62 7.69 -1.46 15.26
CA VAL A 62 9.14 -1.28 15.14
C VAL A 62 9.64 -1.56 13.71
N PHE A 63 8.91 -2.33 12.91
CA PHE A 63 9.36 -2.77 11.57
C PHE A 63 9.49 -1.65 10.54
N VAL A 64 8.95 -0.47 10.82
CA VAL A 64 9.11 0.75 9.99
C VAL A 64 9.98 1.81 10.67
N SER A 65 10.57 1.48 11.82
CA SER A 65 11.51 2.36 12.52
C SER A 65 12.86 2.39 11.81
N ARG A 66 13.58 3.49 11.98
CA ARG A 66 14.90 3.67 11.38
C ARG A 66 15.90 2.65 11.95
N GLU A 67 15.82 2.39 13.25
CA GLU A 67 16.67 1.45 13.97
C GLU A 67 16.53 0.04 13.40
N TRP A 68 15.29 -0.42 13.18
CA TRP A 68 15.01 -1.71 12.54
C TRP A 68 15.58 -1.79 11.13
N ILE A 69 15.33 -0.76 10.31
CA ILE A 69 15.78 -0.72 8.92
C ILE A 69 17.30 -0.73 8.83
N GLU A 70 17.99 0.09 9.62
CA GLU A 70 19.44 0.15 9.66
C GLU A 70 20.07 -1.18 10.11
N GLY A 71 19.35 -1.98 10.91
CA GLY A 71 19.77 -3.34 11.27
C GLY A 71 19.88 -4.32 10.09
N PHE A 72 19.20 -4.05 8.96
CA PHE A 72 19.34 -4.85 7.74
C PHE A 72 20.50 -4.42 6.83
N TYR A 73 21.21 -3.34 7.18
CA TYR A 73 22.32 -2.86 6.37
C TYR A 73 23.50 -3.85 6.42
N LEU A 74 23.85 -4.41 5.26
CA LEU A 74 24.99 -5.30 5.08
C LEU A 74 25.96 -4.72 4.04
N PRO A 75 27.21 -4.36 4.41
CA PRO A 75 28.19 -3.81 3.47
C PRO A 75 28.50 -4.72 2.27
N ALA A 76 28.38 -6.04 2.45
CA ALA A 76 28.61 -7.05 1.43
C ALA A 76 27.31 -7.61 0.83
N ALA A 77 26.18 -6.88 0.92
CA ALA A 77 24.90 -7.31 0.35
C ALA A 77 24.99 -7.67 -1.15
N ASN A 78 25.84 -6.97 -1.90
CA ASN A 78 26.10 -7.21 -3.32
C ASN A 78 26.88 -8.50 -3.63
N SER A 79 27.37 -9.22 -2.61
CA SER A 79 28.00 -10.54 -2.78
C SER A 79 26.99 -11.69 -2.84
N TYR A 80 25.71 -11.39 -2.58
CA TYR A 80 24.62 -12.37 -2.62
C TYR A 80 23.78 -12.23 -3.89
N LEU A 81 23.02 -13.28 -4.18
CA LEU A 81 22.04 -13.27 -5.26
C LEU A 81 20.95 -12.23 -5.00
N LEU A 82 20.33 -11.73 -6.05
CA LEU A 82 19.30 -10.70 -5.93
C LEU A 82 18.00 -11.23 -5.29
N ALA A 83 17.73 -12.53 -5.39
CA ALA A 83 16.68 -13.22 -4.64
C ALA A 83 17.06 -13.51 -3.17
N ASP A 84 18.32 -13.33 -2.78
CA ASP A 84 18.73 -13.46 -1.38
C ASP A 84 18.14 -12.31 -0.55
N PHE A 85 17.54 -12.65 0.59
CA PHE A 85 16.92 -11.66 1.44
C PHE A 85 17.95 -10.64 1.99
N ARG A 86 19.23 -11.02 2.15
CA ARG A 86 20.31 -10.09 2.53
C ARG A 86 20.57 -9.00 1.51
N THR A 87 20.23 -9.23 0.25
CA THR A 87 20.39 -8.24 -0.82
C THR A 87 19.26 -7.21 -0.81
N THR A 88 18.05 -7.61 -0.43
CA THR A 88 16.83 -6.84 -0.66
C THR A 88 16.15 -6.35 0.62
N ALA A 89 16.37 -6.96 1.77
CA ALA A 89 15.66 -6.64 3.01
C ALA A 89 15.71 -5.16 3.38
N PHE A 90 16.91 -4.55 3.36
CA PHE A 90 17.07 -3.12 3.68
C PHE A 90 16.15 -2.23 2.83
N SER A 91 16.18 -2.41 1.50
CA SER A 91 15.39 -1.59 0.58
C SER A 91 13.90 -1.91 0.63
N GLN A 92 13.53 -3.16 0.97
CA GLN A 92 12.15 -3.54 1.21
C GLN A 92 11.57 -2.86 2.45
N PHE A 93 12.29 -2.82 3.58
CA PHE A 93 11.82 -2.16 4.79
C PHE A 93 11.83 -0.63 4.67
N GLU A 94 12.81 -0.02 4.00
CA GLU A 94 12.78 1.40 3.62
C GLU A 94 11.50 1.74 2.85
N LEU A 95 11.17 0.90 1.87
CA LEU A 95 9.99 1.13 1.05
C LEU A 95 8.69 0.87 1.81
N LEU A 96 8.64 -0.14 2.67
CA LEU A 96 7.51 -0.40 3.55
C LEU A 96 7.25 0.81 4.46
N ALA A 97 8.29 1.40 5.04
CA ALA A 97 8.18 2.61 5.85
C ALA A 97 7.67 3.81 5.03
N ALA A 98 8.19 3.99 3.81
CA ALA A 98 7.72 5.03 2.89
C ALA A 98 6.24 4.85 2.52
N LEU A 99 5.81 3.63 2.20
CA LEU A 99 4.40 3.30 1.91
C LEU A 99 3.49 3.57 3.11
N CYS A 100 3.93 3.23 4.32
CA CYS A 100 3.22 3.53 5.55
C CYS A 100 3.08 5.05 5.78
N SER A 101 4.16 5.82 5.58
CA SER A 101 4.13 7.28 5.69
C SER A 101 3.17 7.91 4.70
N ILE A 102 3.26 7.53 3.42
CA ILE A 102 2.40 8.06 2.35
C ILE A 102 0.93 7.69 2.60
N SER A 103 0.66 6.46 3.03
CA SER A 103 -0.69 6.03 3.37
C SER A 103 -1.27 6.88 4.51
N ASN A 104 -0.47 7.17 5.53
CA ASN A 104 -0.87 8.03 6.64
C ASN A 104 -1.17 9.46 6.17
N ASP A 105 -0.30 10.05 5.36
CA ASP A 105 -0.49 11.41 4.84
C ASP A 105 -1.75 11.54 3.99
N ILE A 106 -1.97 10.59 3.07
CA ILE A 106 -3.16 10.58 2.19
C ILE A 106 -4.43 10.46 3.02
N VAL A 107 -4.47 9.53 3.98
CA VAL A 107 -5.66 9.30 4.80
C VAL A 107 -5.90 10.45 5.78
N SER A 108 -4.86 10.98 6.41
CA SER A 108 -4.96 12.14 7.30
C SER A 108 -5.49 13.37 6.55
N LYS A 109 -5.03 13.59 5.31
CA LYS A 109 -5.56 14.64 4.44
C LYS A 109 -7.04 14.41 4.10
N ALA A 110 -7.40 13.19 3.71
CA ALA A 110 -8.78 12.79 3.44
C ALA A 110 -9.71 13.05 4.63
N LEU A 111 -9.26 12.76 5.85
CA LEU A 111 -10.02 13.04 7.07
C LEU A 111 -10.23 14.54 7.29
N LEU A 112 -9.20 15.35 7.06
CA LEU A 112 -9.32 16.81 7.14
C LEU A 112 -10.30 17.35 6.09
N ASP A 113 -10.29 16.81 4.87
CA ASP A 113 -11.21 17.22 3.81
C ASP A 113 -12.68 16.91 4.18
N ILE A 114 -12.94 15.78 4.84
CA ILE A 114 -14.28 15.45 5.38
C ILE A 114 -14.66 16.39 6.53
N GLN A 115 -13.75 16.62 7.49
CA GLN A 115 -14.03 17.43 8.68
C GLN A 115 -14.26 18.91 8.35
N ASN A 116 -13.55 19.43 7.35
CA ASN A 116 -13.68 20.81 6.89
C ASN A 116 -14.89 21.02 5.97
N ASN A 117 -15.58 19.95 5.57
CA ASN A 117 -16.77 20.05 4.76
C ASN A 117 -17.95 20.63 5.58
N GLN A 118 -18.90 21.23 4.88
CA GLN A 118 -20.04 21.90 5.49
C GLN A 118 -21.33 21.48 4.80
N LEU A 119 -22.34 21.18 5.60
CA LEU A 119 -23.70 21.04 5.12
C LEU A 119 -24.25 22.45 4.89
N VAL A 120 -24.55 22.78 3.63
CA VAL A 120 -25.17 24.05 3.26
C VAL A 120 -26.62 23.79 2.87
N THR A 121 -27.56 24.28 3.67
CA THR A 121 -28.99 24.12 3.38
C THR A 121 -29.82 25.26 3.93
N VAL A 122 -30.82 25.67 3.17
CA VAL A 122 -31.81 26.68 3.58
C VAL A 122 -33.08 26.04 4.16
N GLU A 123 -33.27 24.74 3.94
CA GLU A 123 -34.42 23.95 4.37
C GLU A 123 -33.95 22.72 5.15
N LEU A 124 -34.79 22.23 6.07
CA LEU A 124 -34.48 21.06 6.86
C LEU A 124 -34.49 19.79 5.97
N PHE A 125 -33.40 19.03 6.00
CA PHE A 125 -33.31 17.73 5.34
C PHE A 125 -33.76 16.59 6.24
N GLU A 126 -34.25 15.52 5.61
CA GLU A 126 -34.41 14.25 6.31
C GLU A 126 -33.04 13.65 6.64
N GLU A 127 -32.98 12.85 7.70
CA GLU A 127 -31.76 12.16 8.11
C GLU A 127 -31.18 11.30 6.96
N LYS A 128 -32.04 10.64 6.18
CA LYS A 128 -31.63 9.81 5.03
C LYS A 128 -30.85 10.62 3.98
N ASP A 129 -31.24 11.87 3.75
CA ASP A 129 -30.62 12.72 2.73
C ASP A 129 -29.24 13.19 3.20
N ILE A 130 -29.10 13.49 4.50
CA ILE A 130 -27.81 13.78 5.13
C ILE A 130 -26.90 12.56 5.05
N GLN A 131 -27.40 11.36 5.38
CA GLN A 131 -26.64 10.12 5.27
C GLN A 131 -26.17 9.85 3.84
N LEU A 132 -27.02 10.10 2.83
CA LEU A 132 -26.66 9.97 1.42
C LEU A 132 -25.55 10.95 1.00
N GLN A 133 -25.63 12.21 1.43
CA GLN A 133 -24.58 13.20 1.15
C GLN A 133 -23.24 12.82 1.80
N VAL A 134 -23.25 12.41 3.08
CA VAL A 134 -22.05 11.96 3.78
C VAL A 134 -21.47 10.73 3.10
N LYS A 135 -22.31 9.76 2.73
CA LYS A 135 -21.87 8.55 2.01
C LYS A 135 -21.22 8.89 0.66
N ALA A 136 -21.82 9.77 -0.13
CA ALA A 136 -21.24 10.21 -1.40
C ALA A 136 -19.88 10.90 -1.22
N MET A 137 -19.72 11.70 -0.16
CA MET A 137 -18.45 12.33 0.19
C MET A 137 -17.38 11.28 0.57
N VAL A 138 -17.74 10.30 1.40
CA VAL A 138 -16.83 9.20 1.78
C VAL A 138 -16.41 8.38 0.56
N GLU A 139 -17.34 8.08 -0.34
CA GLU A 139 -17.05 7.37 -1.60
C GLU A 139 -16.09 8.16 -2.50
N LEU A 140 -16.30 9.47 -2.62
CA LEU A 140 -15.40 10.36 -3.37
C LEU A 140 -13.98 10.39 -2.78
N VAL A 141 -13.89 10.50 -1.46
CA VAL A 141 -12.62 10.52 -0.73
C VAL A 141 -11.88 9.18 -0.89
N ASN A 142 -12.57 8.05 -0.75
CA ASN A 142 -12.00 6.73 -0.98
C ASN A 142 -11.48 6.56 -2.41
N ALA A 143 -12.26 6.98 -3.41
CA ALA A 143 -11.84 6.93 -4.81
C ALA A 143 -10.60 7.81 -5.06
N THR A 144 -10.56 9.00 -4.47
CA THR A 144 -9.43 9.93 -4.61
C THR A 144 -8.17 9.37 -3.96
N ALA A 145 -8.27 8.83 -2.74
CA ALA A 145 -7.15 8.20 -2.03
C ALA A 145 -6.59 7.00 -2.82
N TYR A 146 -7.47 6.14 -3.34
CA TYR A 146 -7.09 5.01 -4.18
C TYR A 146 -6.32 5.45 -5.43
N VAL A 147 -6.80 6.49 -6.12
CA VAL A 147 -6.12 7.04 -7.30
C VAL A 147 -4.75 7.61 -6.94
N GLN A 148 -4.62 8.33 -5.82
CA GLN A 148 -3.33 8.89 -5.38
C GLN A 148 -2.31 7.79 -5.08
N VAL A 149 -2.71 6.76 -4.32
CA VAL A 149 -1.84 5.61 -4.01
C VAL A 149 -1.43 4.89 -5.29
N THR A 150 -2.38 4.58 -6.17
CA THR A 150 -2.11 3.88 -7.44
C THR A 150 -1.18 4.69 -8.34
N THR A 151 -1.40 6.01 -8.44
CA THR A 151 -0.56 6.91 -9.23
C THR A 151 0.86 6.97 -8.68
N PHE A 152 1.01 7.03 -7.36
CA PHE A 152 2.33 6.98 -6.72
C PHE A 152 3.06 5.67 -7.03
N LEU A 153 2.39 4.52 -6.85
CA LEU A 153 2.96 3.22 -7.15
C LEU A 153 3.41 3.13 -8.62
N GLN A 154 2.55 3.54 -9.55
CA GLN A 154 2.88 3.56 -10.98
C GLN A 154 4.06 4.47 -11.29
N LEU A 155 4.14 5.66 -10.67
CA LEU A 155 5.27 6.57 -10.84
C LEU A 155 6.58 5.92 -10.36
N VAL A 156 6.59 5.29 -9.19
CA VAL A 156 7.77 4.57 -8.69
C VAL A 156 8.16 3.44 -9.64
N GLN A 157 7.17 2.69 -10.16
CA GLN A 157 7.41 1.64 -11.15
C GLN A 157 8.03 2.16 -12.44
N MET A 158 7.51 3.27 -12.98
CA MET A 158 8.08 3.90 -14.17
C MET A 158 9.51 4.38 -13.92
N MET A 159 9.79 4.98 -12.76
CA MET A 159 11.12 5.51 -12.43
C MET A 159 12.19 4.41 -12.37
N TYR A 160 11.90 3.25 -11.79
CA TYR A 160 12.88 2.16 -11.75
C TYR A 160 12.99 1.42 -13.09
N ARG A 161 11.90 1.21 -13.84
CA ARG A 161 11.95 0.50 -15.14
C ARG A 161 12.76 1.26 -16.17
N SER A 162 12.64 2.58 -16.16
CA SER A 162 13.38 3.47 -17.05
C SER A 162 14.77 3.83 -16.52
N ASN A 163 15.24 3.23 -15.41
CA ASN A 163 16.47 3.60 -14.69
C ASN A 163 16.64 5.11 -14.49
N THR A 164 15.53 5.85 -14.40
CA THR A 164 15.56 7.31 -14.26
C THR A 164 16.09 7.71 -12.88
N LEU A 165 15.97 6.80 -11.90
CA LEU A 165 16.62 6.86 -10.61
C LEU A 165 17.36 5.54 -10.35
N VAL A 166 18.63 5.46 -10.74
CA VAL A 166 19.54 4.42 -10.24
C VAL A 166 19.74 4.70 -8.75
N SER A 167 18.90 4.07 -7.94
CA SER A 167 18.81 4.30 -6.50
C SER A 167 19.10 2.99 -5.76
N ALA A 168 19.18 3.06 -4.43
CA ALA A 168 19.33 1.89 -3.55
C ALA A 168 18.21 0.83 -3.71
N PHE A 169 17.20 1.11 -4.54
CA PHE A 169 16.10 0.21 -4.92
C PHE A 169 16.44 -0.73 -6.10
N GLY A 170 17.70 -0.77 -6.52
CA GLY A 170 18.15 -1.64 -7.60
C GLY A 170 17.93 -1.03 -9.00
N THR A 171 18.52 -1.68 -9.99
CA THR A 171 18.44 -1.28 -11.41
C THR A 171 18.29 -2.54 -12.25
N ASN A 172 17.55 -2.44 -13.37
CA ASN A 172 17.50 -3.52 -14.35
C ASN A 172 18.76 -3.62 -15.21
N ALA A 173 19.79 -2.79 -14.99
CA ALA A 173 21.02 -2.81 -15.75
C ALA A 173 22.25 -3.00 -14.88
N VAL A 174 23.17 -3.86 -15.32
CA VAL A 174 24.50 -3.99 -14.74
C VAL A 174 25.54 -3.50 -15.75
N VAL A 175 26.52 -2.75 -15.26
CA VAL A 175 27.65 -2.27 -16.06
C VAL A 175 28.86 -3.15 -15.78
N GLN A 176 29.35 -3.84 -16.81
CA GLN A 176 30.59 -4.61 -16.72
C GLN A 176 31.76 -3.78 -17.26
N ILE A 177 32.59 -3.28 -16.34
CA ILE A 177 33.70 -2.37 -16.67
C ILE A 177 34.77 -3.05 -17.54
N GLY A 178 34.99 -4.37 -17.37
CA GLY A 178 36.01 -5.11 -18.13
C GLY A 178 35.75 -5.21 -19.64
N PHE A 179 34.48 -5.25 -20.06
CA PHE A 179 34.08 -5.35 -21.48
C PHE A 179 33.35 -4.10 -22.00
N PHE A 180 33.17 -3.08 -21.16
CA PHE A 180 32.38 -1.86 -21.44
C PHE A 180 30.99 -2.16 -22.03
N ALA A 181 30.27 -3.10 -21.41
CA ALA A 181 28.95 -3.50 -21.83
C ALA A 181 27.92 -3.28 -20.71
N VAL A 182 26.70 -2.96 -21.13
CA VAL A 182 25.52 -2.86 -20.27
C VAL A 182 24.67 -4.10 -20.51
N PHE A 183 24.40 -4.82 -19.43
CA PHE A 183 23.59 -6.04 -19.46
C PHE A 183 22.31 -5.84 -18.66
N ILE A 184 21.28 -6.61 -19.00
CA ILE A 184 20.08 -6.69 -18.18
C ILE A 184 20.40 -7.49 -16.93
N THR A 185 20.08 -6.93 -15.77
CA THR A 185 20.20 -7.63 -14.48
C THR A 185 19.33 -8.90 -14.53
N SER A 186 19.85 -10.00 -14.03
CA SER A 186 19.08 -11.21 -13.84
C SER A 186 19.36 -11.81 -12.47
N THR A 187 18.39 -12.54 -11.96
CA THR A 187 18.52 -13.38 -10.76
C THR A 187 18.10 -14.80 -11.11
N TYR A 188 18.42 -15.73 -10.23
CA TYR A 188 18.02 -17.12 -10.36
C TYR A 188 17.30 -17.56 -9.09
N HIS A 189 16.29 -18.41 -9.25
CA HIS A 189 15.63 -19.11 -8.14
C HIS A 189 15.82 -20.61 -8.35
N VAL A 190 16.10 -21.30 -7.26
CA VAL A 190 16.16 -22.76 -7.21
C VAL A 190 14.93 -23.31 -6.52
N ASP A 191 14.13 -24.12 -7.21
CA ASP A 191 12.91 -24.71 -6.66
C ASP A 191 12.90 -26.23 -6.88
N PRO A 192 12.41 -27.03 -5.93
CA PRO A 192 12.24 -28.46 -6.17
C PRO A 192 11.11 -28.70 -7.18
N ASN A 193 11.42 -29.38 -8.27
CA ASN A 193 10.44 -29.82 -9.25
C ASN A 193 9.53 -30.93 -8.68
N ASN A 194 8.52 -31.34 -9.44
CA ASN A 194 7.55 -32.37 -9.05
C ASN A 194 8.18 -33.73 -8.67
N ASN A 195 9.44 -33.98 -9.04
CA ASN A 195 10.19 -35.20 -8.73
C ASN A 195 11.15 -35.02 -7.55
N GLY A 196 11.12 -33.86 -6.88
CA GLY A 196 12.03 -33.52 -5.77
C GLY A 196 13.45 -33.16 -6.21
N GLN A 197 13.70 -32.95 -7.51
CA GLN A 197 14.98 -32.47 -8.02
C GLN A 197 14.99 -30.94 -8.07
N LEU A 198 16.10 -30.31 -7.70
CA LEU A 198 16.23 -28.86 -7.79
C LEU A 198 16.28 -28.41 -9.26
N GLU A 199 15.40 -27.48 -9.62
CA GLU A 199 15.33 -26.81 -10.91
C GLU A 199 15.70 -25.33 -10.74
N VAL A 200 16.48 -24.79 -11.68
CA VAL A 200 16.95 -23.41 -11.64
C VAL A 200 16.18 -22.58 -12.66
N TYR A 201 15.48 -21.57 -12.18
CA TYR A 201 14.70 -20.62 -12.98
C TYR A 201 15.47 -19.30 -13.10
N ALA A 202 15.74 -18.89 -14.34
CA ALA A 202 16.34 -17.59 -14.64
C ALA A 202 15.26 -16.51 -14.74
N LEU A 203 15.43 -15.43 -13.97
CA LEU A 203 14.51 -14.31 -13.90
C LEU A 203 15.24 -13.07 -14.38
N SER A 204 14.91 -12.63 -15.58
CA SER A 204 15.46 -11.40 -16.15
C SER A 204 14.67 -10.20 -15.63
N CYS A 205 15.37 -9.20 -15.13
CA CYS A 205 14.81 -7.93 -14.66
C CYS A 205 14.41 -7.07 -15.85
N THR A 206 13.38 -7.50 -16.57
CA THR A 206 12.78 -6.77 -17.69
C THR A 206 11.57 -5.96 -17.21
N GLU A 207 10.64 -5.62 -18.10
CA GLU A 207 9.43 -4.85 -17.77
C GLU A 207 8.35 -5.65 -17.03
N THR A 208 8.54 -6.97 -16.86
CA THR A 208 7.59 -7.84 -16.17
C THR A 208 7.91 -7.96 -14.67
N ILE A 209 6.87 -8.11 -13.86
CA ILE A 209 7.01 -8.33 -12.42
C ILE A 209 7.55 -9.74 -12.20
N MET A 210 8.76 -9.82 -11.67
CA MET A 210 9.47 -11.08 -11.41
C MET A 210 9.84 -11.12 -9.93
N VAL A 211 9.03 -11.85 -9.16
CA VAL A 211 9.21 -12.05 -7.73
C VAL A 211 9.26 -13.54 -7.40
N THR A 212 9.98 -13.87 -6.35
CA THR A 212 10.21 -15.23 -5.87
C THR A 212 10.16 -15.24 -4.36
N PRO A 213 9.83 -16.36 -3.70
CA PRO A 213 10.02 -16.51 -2.27
C PRO A 213 11.40 -15.99 -1.84
N ALA A 214 11.42 -15.19 -0.78
CA ALA A 214 12.67 -14.71 -0.20
C ALA A 214 13.37 -15.86 0.54
N VAL A 215 14.67 -15.99 0.31
CA VAL A 215 15.49 -17.06 0.90
C VAL A 215 16.86 -16.54 1.31
N PHE A 216 17.55 -17.30 2.15
CA PHE A 216 18.97 -17.14 2.44
C PHE A 216 19.76 -18.26 1.75
N TYR A 217 20.75 -17.92 0.95
CA TYR A 217 21.66 -18.89 0.33
C TYR A 217 22.87 -19.20 1.22
N ALA A 218 23.33 -20.45 1.25
CA ALA A 218 24.37 -20.91 2.17
C ALA A 218 25.77 -20.33 1.91
N GLN A 219 26.06 -19.81 0.71
CA GLN A 219 27.38 -19.26 0.35
C GLN A 219 27.22 -17.91 -0.37
N PRO A 220 28.00 -16.87 0.00
CA PRO A 220 28.17 -15.69 -0.86
C PRO A 220 28.85 -16.11 -2.16
N LEU A 221 28.52 -15.45 -3.28
CA LEU A 221 29.16 -15.73 -4.56
C LEU A 221 30.62 -15.29 -4.47
N ASP A 222 31.54 -16.27 -4.54
CA ASP A 222 32.97 -16.02 -4.43
C ASP A 222 33.41 -15.07 -5.54
N THR A 223 34.08 -14.02 -5.12
CA THR A 223 34.40 -12.82 -5.89
C THR A 223 35.22 -13.16 -7.12
N ASN A 224 34.67 -12.94 -8.33
CA ASN A 224 35.41 -12.49 -9.52
C ASN A 224 34.54 -12.21 -10.75
N VAL A 225 33.25 -12.51 -10.74
CA VAL A 225 32.33 -12.06 -11.79
C VAL A 225 31.04 -11.61 -11.13
N VAL A 226 30.63 -10.41 -11.51
CA VAL A 226 29.28 -9.89 -11.37
C VAL A 226 28.34 -10.92 -12.04
N ASP A 227 27.89 -11.95 -11.33
CA ASP A 227 27.05 -13.02 -11.90
C ASP A 227 25.60 -12.56 -12.13
N HIS A 228 25.36 -11.24 -12.05
CA HIS A 228 24.23 -10.58 -12.68
C HIS A 228 24.37 -10.50 -14.21
N THR A 229 25.51 -10.89 -14.80
CA THR A 229 25.74 -10.88 -16.24
C THR A 229 25.70 -12.27 -16.89
N TYR A 230 24.58 -12.53 -17.58
CA TYR A 230 24.52 -13.05 -18.95
C TYR A 230 25.07 -14.45 -19.31
N TYR A 231 25.73 -15.24 -18.46
CA TYR A 231 26.17 -16.56 -18.93
C TYR A 231 25.12 -17.66 -18.74
N PRO A 232 24.73 -18.40 -19.82
CA PRO A 232 23.92 -19.60 -19.66
C PRO A 232 24.69 -20.58 -18.79
N VAL A 233 24.04 -20.98 -17.71
CA VAL A 233 24.47 -21.97 -16.73
C VAL A 233 24.75 -23.31 -17.43
N TYR A 234 25.95 -23.47 -17.97
CA TYR A 234 26.54 -24.79 -18.20
C TYR A 234 27.49 -25.19 -17.06
N TYR A 235 27.68 -24.32 -16.05
CA TYR A 235 28.66 -24.51 -14.97
C TYR A 235 28.10 -24.47 -13.53
N ILE A 236 26.78 -24.48 -13.32
CA ILE A 236 26.18 -24.76 -11.99
C ILE A 236 25.69 -26.22 -11.91
N ALA A 237 25.83 -27.00 -12.98
CA ALA A 237 25.72 -28.45 -12.94
C ALA A 237 26.97 -29.06 -12.29
N GLY A 238 27.17 -28.83 -11.00
CA GLY A 238 28.25 -29.45 -10.22
C GLY A 238 28.79 -28.65 -9.03
N SER A 239 28.24 -27.47 -8.73
CA SER A 239 28.78 -26.60 -7.69
C SER A 239 27.76 -26.39 -6.56
N SER A 240 28.21 -26.51 -5.31
CA SER A 240 27.47 -26.45 -4.04
C SER A 240 26.90 -25.06 -3.69
N TYR A 241 26.54 -24.25 -4.69
CA TYR A 241 26.21 -22.82 -4.56
C TYR A 241 24.71 -22.53 -4.56
N THR A 242 23.86 -23.56 -4.65
CA THR A 242 22.39 -23.47 -4.72
C THR A 242 21.69 -23.94 -3.45
N ASP A 243 22.43 -24.13 -2.35
CA ASP A 243 21.84 -24.59 -1.09
C ASP A 243 21.08 -23.44 -0.42
N ILE A 244 19.75 -23.52 -0.47
CA ILE A 244 18.88 -22.67 0.34
C ILE A 244 19.06 -23.08 1.80
N SER A 245 19.61 -22.16 2.58
CA SER A 245 19.80 -22.37 4.02
C SER A 245 18.51 -22.15 4.83
N ALA A 246 17.67 -21.21 4.40
CA ALA A 246 16.37 -20.93 5.02
C ALA A 246 15.48 -20.12 4.08
N SER A 247 14.16 -20.18 4.29
CA SER A 247 13.16 -19.34 3.62
C SER A 247 12.59 -18.33 4.59
N VAL A 248 12.29 -17.12 4.10
CA VAL A 248 11.70 -16.03 4.88
C VAL A 248 10.21 -15.98 4.59
N ASP A 249 9.43 -16.68 5.39
CA ASP A 249 8.00 -16.87 5.15
C ASP A 249 7.25 -15.54 4.98
N GLY A 250 6.44 -15.45 3.93
CA GLY A 250 5.66 -14.25 3.64
C GLY A 250 6.45 -13.06 3.10
N PHE A 251 7.76 -13.22 2.86
CA PHE A 251 8.55 -12.27 2.08
C PHE A 251 8.85 -12.83 0.69
N PHE A 252 8.87 -11.92 -0.28
CA PHE A 252 9.33 -12.20 -1.63
C PHE A 252 10.58 -11.36 -1.91
N GLY A 253 11.51 -11.90 -2.69
CA GLY A 253 12.61 -11.19 -3.32
C GLY A 253 12.34 -11.04 -4.81
N GLY A 254 13.09 -10.16 -5.48
CA GLY A 254 12.90 -9.91 -6.90
C GLY A 254 13.64 -8.67 -7.34
N CYS A 255 13.62 -8.44 -8.66
CA CYS A 255 14.37 -7.37 -9.33
C CYS A 255 14.19 -5.99 -8.73
N PHE A 256 12.99 -5.74 -8.19
CA PHE A 256 12.61 -4.47 -7.61
C PHE A 256 12.00 -4.70 -6.22
N PRO A 257 12.50 -3.98 -5.19
CA PRO A 257 11.95 -4.05 -3.83
C PRO A 257 10.48 -3.69 -3.77
N LEU A 258 9.98 -2.81 -4.65
CA LEU A 258 8.56 -2.47 -4.70
C LEU A 258 7.68 -3.65 -5.06
N ASP A 259 8.01 -4.34 -6.14
CA ASP A 259 7.23 -5.50 -6.57
C ASP A 259 7.31 -6.62 -5.51
N SER A 260 8.49 -6.76 -4.87
CA SER A 260 8.73 -7.70 -3.79
C SER A 260 7.86 -7.41 -2.56
N VAL A 261 7.82 -6.16 -2.09
CA VAL A 261 6.99 -5.73 -0.95
C VAL A 261 5.51 -5.88 -1.27
N LEU A 262 5.07 -5.50 -2.48
CA LEU A 262 3.66 -5.63 -2.89
C LEU A 262 3.20 -7.09 -3.00
N ALA A 263 4.10 -8.02 -3.31
CA ALA A 263 3.81 -9.46 -3.33
C ALA A 263 3.87 -10.12 -1.94
N SER A 264 4.50 -9.46 -0.97
CA SER A 264 4.74 -10.02 0.37
C SER A 264 3.51 -9.94 1.27
N THR A 265 3.29 -10.99 2.05
CA THR A 265 2.26 -11.05 3.10
C THR A 265 2.78 -10.54 4.45
N LEU A 266 4.11 -10.47 4.61
CA LEU A 266 4.83 -10.05 5.81
C LEU A 266 4.65 -10.99 7.03
N ASP A 267 4.27 -12.25 6.79
CA ASP A 267 3.97 -13.21 7.86
C ASP A 267 5.16 -13.45 8.82
N CYS A 268 6.39 -13.44 8.31
CA CYS A 268 7.61 -13.54 9.12
C CYS A 268 7.66 -12.52 10.27
N LEU A 269 7.12 -11.32 10.08
CA LEU A 269 7.11 -10.26 11.10
C LEU A 269 6.25 -10.59 12.32
N TYR A 270 5.38 -11.58 12.21
CA TYR A 270 4.50 -12.03 13.28
C TYR A 270 4.83 -13.45 13.76
N ASN A 271 5.97 -14.00 13.32
CA ASN A 271 6.44 -15.33 13.69
C ASN A 271 7.79 -15.23 14.41
N LEU A 272 7.81 -15.63 15.69
CA LEU A 272 9.01 -15.55 16.52
C LEU A 272 10.21 -16.31 15.93
N GLN A 273 9.99 -17.52 15.40
CA GLN A 273 11.05 -18.33 14.82
C GLN A 273 11.63 -17.67 13.56
N CYS A 274 10.80 -16.97 12.79
CA CYS A 274 11.28 -16.22 11.63
C CYS A 274 12.06 -14.97 12.05
N LEU A 275 11.62 -14.24 13.08
CA LEU A 275 12.37 -13.11 13.62
C LEU A 275 13.75 -13.52 14.19
N GLU A 276 13.82 -14.65 14.90
CA GLU A 276 15.08 -15.22 15.39
C GLU A 276 16.03 -15.54 14.22
N MET A 277 15.51 -16.14 13.15
CA MET A 277 16.28 -16.36 11.92
C MET A 277 16.81 -15.03 11.34
N LEU A 278 16.00 -13.96 11.31
CA LEU A 278 16.50 -12.65 10.84
C LEU A 278 17.66 -12.14 11.68
N PHE A 279 17.64 -12.34 13.00
CA PHE A 279 18.75 -11.95 13.88
C PHE A 279 20.03 -12.74 13.64
N ASP A 280 19.92 -14.01 13.22
CA ASP A 280 21.07 -14.83 12.84
C ASP A 280 21.74 -14.33 11.56
N TYR A 281 20.96 -13.94 10.55
CA TYR A 281 21.48 -13.46 9.26
C TYR A 281 21.83 -11.97 9.24
N PHE A 282 21.25 -11.18 10.14
CA PHE A 282 21.51 -9.75 10.29
C PHE A 282 21.90 -9.42 11.75
N PRO A 283 23.16 -9.64 12.14
CA PRO A 283 23.58 -9.48 13.54
C PRO A 283 23.38 -8.07 14.11
N ALA A 284 23.31 -7.05 13.26
CA ALA A 284 23.06 -5.66 13.67
C ALA A 284 21.64 -5.46 14.25
N LEU A 285 20.67 -6.31 13.90
CA LEU A 285 19.33 -6.27 14.49
C LEU A 285 19.32 -6.55 16.00
N ASN A 286 20.34 -7.22 16.55
CA ASN A 286 20.46 -7.44 18.00
C ASN A 286 20.67 -6.16 18.81
N GLN A 287 20.85 -5.01 18.14
CA GLN A 287 21.05 -3.71 18.76
C GLN A 287 19.77 -2.85 18.74
N VAL A 288 18.67 -3.37 18.17
CA VAL A 288 17.37 -2.69 18.01
C VAL A 288 16.43 -3.02 19.17
#